data_AF-A0A139WDY0-F1
#
_entry.id   AF-A0A139WDY0-F1
#
_cell.length_a   1.000
_cell.length_b   1.000
_cell.length_c   1.000
_cell.angle_alpha   90.00
_cell.angle_beta   90.00
_cell.angle_gamma   90.00
#
_symmetry.space_group_name_H-M   'P 1'
#
loop_
_entity.id
_entity.type
_entity.pdbx_description
1 polymer ?
#
loop_
_entity_poly.entity_id
_entity_poly.type
_entity_poly.pdbx_seq_one_letter_code
_entity_poly.pdbx_strand_id
1 'polypeptide(L)'
;MKSNYHCAVKDCKREFCALHRFPKFNEQPERFRLFVEATGNDNLKKLTPRKIYDRIRICNNHFKLEDMRRVGDNRFALFRHAVPSVNIYEI
;
A
#
# COMPACT_ATOMS: atom_id res chain seq x y z
N MET A 1 -1.51 -6.12 19.39
CA MET A 1 -1.71 -7.15 18.32
C MET A 1 -0.72 -6.87 17.20
N LYS A 2 0.25 -7.77 16.96
CA LYS A 2 1.12 -7.70 15.78
C LYS A 2 0.25 -7.99 14.55
N SER A 3 0.17 -7.07 13.59
CA SER A 3 -0.47 -7.37 12.32
C SER A 3 0.41 -8.33 11.52
N ASN A 4 -0.04 -9.56 11.27
CA ASN A 4 0.63 -10.54 10.39
C ASN A 4 0.61 -10.16 8.89
N TYR A 5 0.36 -8.88 8.58
CA TYR A 5 0.35 -8.40 7.22
C TYR A 5 1.75 -7.94 6.84
N HIS A 6 2.29 -8.48 5.75
CA HIS A 6 3.54 -8.02 5.16
C HIS A 6 3.25 -7.00 4.05
N CYS A 7 4.22 -6.13 3.79
CA CYS A 7 4.16 -5.23 2.65
C CYS A 7 4.19 -6.05 1.36
N ALA A 8 3.33 -5.69 0.41
CA ALA A 8 3.19 -6.38 -0.86
C ALA A 8 4.19 -5.92 -1.92
N VAL A 9 4.88 -4.80 -1.69
CA VAL A 9 5.94 -4.30 -2.56
C VAL A 9 7.07 -5.32 -2.59
N LYS A 10 7.48 -5.68 -3.80
CA LYS A 10 8.54 -6.67 -4.04
C LYS A 10 9.79 -6.27 -3.25
N ASP A 11 10.35 -7.24 -2.53
CA ASP A 11 11.57 -7.09 -1.73
C ASP A 11 11.51 -6.06 -0.58
N CYS A 12 10.31 -5.62 -0.18
CA CYS A 12 10.16 -4.78 0.99
C CYS A 12 10.46 -5.57 2.28
N LYS A 13 11.59 -5.27 2.92
CA LYS A 13 12.05 -5.89 4.19
C LYS A 13 11.66 -5.07 5.42
N ARG A 14 10.82 -4.03 5.27
CA ARG A 14 10.48 -3.14 6.37
C ARG A 14 9.50 -3.83 7.32
N GLU A 15 9.94 -3.99 8.56
CA GLU A 15 9.11 -4.47 9.67
C GLU A 15 8.60 -3.29 10.50
N PHE A 16 7.53 -3.49 11.26
CA PHE A 16 6.98 -2.52 12.24
C PHE A 16 6.54 -1.15 11.68
N CYS A 17 6.03 -1.12 10.46
CA CYS A 17 5.51 0.10 9.82
C CYS A 17 3.98 0.12 9.75
N ALA A 18 3.40 1.31 9.54
CA ALA A 18 1.96 1.44 9.33
C ALA A 18 1.58 0.85 7.96
N LEU A 19 0.53 0.04 7.94
CA LEU A 19 0.10 -0.70 6.76
C LEU A 19 -1.22 -0.18 6.22
N HIS A 20 -1.23 0.20 4.95
CA HIS A 20 -2.38 0.71 4.25
C HIS A 20 -3.02 -0.35 3.36
N ARG A 21 -4.34 -0.29 3.25
CA ARG A 21 -5.10 -1.11 2.30
C ARG A 21 -4.96 -0.53 0.90
N PHE A 22 -5.18 -1.38 -0.09
CA PHE A 22 -5.43 -0.94 -1.45
C PHE A 22 -6.75 -0.13 -1.49
N PRO A 23 -6.92 0.77 -2.47
CA PRO A 23 -8.21 1.39 -2.75
C PRO A 23 -9.27 0.33 -3.05
N LYS A 24 -10.54 0.61 -2.79
CA LYS A 24 -11.61 -0.27 -3.25
C LYS A 24 -11.70 -0.20 -4.77
N PHE A 25 -11.53 -1.32 -5.45
CA PHE A 25 -11.56 -1.38 -6.92
C PHE A 25 -12.86 -0.82 -7.51
N ASN A 26 -14.02 -1.09 -6.90
CA ASN A 26 -15.32 -0.62 -7.37
C ASN A 26 -15.51 0.91 -7.21
N GLU A 27 -14.70 1.59 -6.39
CA GLU A 27 -14.80 3.03 -6.16
C GLU A 27 -13.66 3.81 -6.84
N GLN A 28 -12.48 3.20 -6.95
CA GLN A 28 -11.24 3.82 -7.44
C GLN A 28 -10.41 2.81 -8.26
N PRO A 29 -10.89 2.36 -9.42
CA PRO A 29 -10.25 1.30 -10.21
C PRO A 29 -8.87 1.70 -10.74
N GLU A 30 -8.72 2.93 -11.24
CA GLU A 30 -7.43 3.42 -11.76
C GLU A 30 -6.39 3.52 -10.66
N ARG A 31 -6.76 4.09 -9.51
CA ARG A 31 -5.86 4.16 -8.35
C ARG A 31 -5.47 2.78 -7.85
N PHE A 32 -6.40 1.82 -7.88
CA PHE A 32 -6.10 0.43 -7.54
C PHE A 32 -5.06 -0.18 -8.48
N ARG A 33 -5.18 0.05 -9.80
CA ARG A 33 -4.19 -0.42 -10.78
C ARG A 33 -2.82 0.18 -10.51
N LEU A 34 -2.74 1.49 -10.26
CA LEU A 34 -1.48 2.17 -9.92
C LEU A 34 -0.83 1.56 -8.67
N PHE A 35 -1.61 1.19 -7.65
CA PHE A 35 -1.07 0.48 -6.49
C PHE A 35 -0.48 -0.88 -6.85
N VAL A 36 -1.19 -1.68 -7.67
CA VAL A 36 -0.74 -3.01 -8.08
C VAL A 36 0.52 -2.93 -8.96
N GLU A 37 0.60 -1.95 -9.84
CA GLU A 37 1.78 -1.71 -10.67
C GLU A 37 2.97 -1.25 -9.82
N ALA A 38 2.75 -0.30 -8.91
CA ALA A 38 3.79 0.23 -8.04
C ALA A 38 4.38 -0.82 -7.07
N THR A 39 3.70 -1.94 -6.81
CA THR A 39 4.27 -2.99 -5.97
C THR A 39 5.33 -3.83 -6.68
N GLY A 40 5.42 -3.80 -8.01
CA GLY A 40 6.33 -4.66 -8.79
C GLY A 40 6.14 -6.17 -8.52
N ASN A 41 4.98 -6.58 -8.00
CA ASN A 41 4.70 -7.93 -7.52
C ASN A 41 3.66 -8.59 -8.43
N ASP A 42 4.13 -9.30 -9.45
CA ASP A 42 3.27 -9.94 -10.45
C ASP A 42 2.31 -10.98 -9.87
N ASN A 43 2.56 -11.49 -8.66
CA ASN A 43 1.62 -12.38 -8.00
C ASN A 43 0.31 -11.67 -7.63
N LEU A 44 0.32 -10.35 -7.44
CA LEU A 44 -0.92 -9.60 -7.21
C LEU A 44 -1.83 -9.61 -8.43
N LYS A 45 -1.28 -9.63 -9.65
CA LYS A 45 -2.07 -9.67 -10.90
C LYS A 45 -2.90 -10.96 -11.02
N LYS A 46 -2.52 -12.02 -10.30
CA LYS A 46 -3.24 -13.31 -10.26
C LYS A 46 -4.37 -13.33 -9.22
N LEU A 47 -4.46 -12.33 -8.35
CA LEU A 47 -5.44 -12.27 -7.26
C LEU A 47 -6.64 -11.41 -7.67
N THR A 48 -7.81 -11.73 -7.10
CA THR A 48 -9.00 -10.90 -7.29
C THR A 48 -8.88 -9.59 -6.52
N PRO A 49 -9.47 -8.48 -7.00
CA PRO A 49 -9.40 -7.19 -6.31
C PRO A 49 -9.91 -7.24 -4.86
N ARG A 50 -10.93 -8.08 -4.60
CA ARG A 50 -11.43 -8.34 -3.24
C ARG A 50 -10.37 -8.98 -2.35
N LYS A 51 -9.66 -10.01 -2.83
CA LYS A 51 -8.57 -10.66 -2.07
C LYS A 51 -7.45 -9.66 -1.77
N ILE A 52 -7.10 -8.81 -2.73
CA ILE A 52 -6.09 -7.76 -2.56
C ILE A 52 -6.53 -6.77 -1.48
N TYR A 53 -7.74 -6.22 -1.58
CA TYR A 53 -8.27 -5.28 -0.60
C TYR A 53 -8.32 -5.85 0.83
N ASP A 54 -8.78 -7.09 0.97
CA ASP A 54 -8.99 -7.71 2.29
C ASP A 54 -7.68 -8.12 2.97
N ARG A 55 -6.73 -8.70 2.21
CA ARG A 55 -5.57 -9.40 2.79
C ARG A 55 -4.22 -8.74 2.51
N ILE A 56 -4.11 -7.88 1.50
CA ILE A 56 -2.84 -7.34 1.05
C ILE A 56 -2.68 -5.90 1.55
N ARG A 57 -1.45 -5.54 1.96
CA ARG A 57 -1.12 -4.23 2.50
C ARG A 57 0.14 -3.66 1.88
N ILE A 58 0.25 -2.34 1.89
CA ILE A 58 1.48 -1.61 1.52
C ILE A 58 1.89 -0.76 2.72
N CYS A 59 3.17 -0.72 3.04
CA CYS A 59 3.62 0.12 4.14
C CYS A 59 3.67 1.61 3.77
N ASN A 60 3.50 2.46 4.78
CA ASN A 60 3.50 3.92 4.63
C ASN A 60 4.81 4.48 4.03
N ASN A 61 5.91 3.74 4.13
CA ASN A 61 7.20 4.12 3.53
C ASN A 61 7.19 4.18 2.00
N HIS A 62 6.20 3.57 1.34
CA HIS A 62 6.05 3.66 -0.11
C HIS A 62 5.25 4.88 -0.57
N PHE A 63 4.81 5.72 0.37
CA PHE A 63 4.09 6.96 0.10
C PHE A 63 4.92 8.14 0.57
N LYS A 64 4.74 9.30 -0.06
CA LYS A 64 5.38 10.52 0.40
C LYS A 64 4.72 11.01 1.69
N LEU A 65 5.44 11.80 2.48
CA LEU A 65 4.85 12.41 3.69
C LEU A 65 3.67 13.34 3.33
N GLU A 66 3.74 14.03 2.19
CA GLU A 66 2.67 14.89 1.66
C GLU A 66 1.41 14.13 1.25
N ASP A 67 1.53 12.82 0.96
CA ASP A 67 0.41 11.94 0.59
C ASP A 67 -0.39 11.45 1.82
N MET A 68 0.07 11.80 3.03
CA MET A 68 -0.45 11.30 4.29
C MET A 68 -0.89 12.43 5.22
N ARG A 69 -1.99 12.21 5.93
CA ARG A 69 -2.39 13.04 7.08
C ARG A 69 -2.40 12.24 8.36
N ARG A 70 -2.04 12.89 9.46
CA ARG A 70 -2.16 12.33 10.81
C ARG A 70 -3.64 12.30 11.21
N VAL A 71 -4.12 11.15 11.69
CA VAL A 71 -5.52 10.95 12.14
C VAL A 71 -5.61 10.45 13.60
N GLY A 72 -4.55 10.63 14.37
CA GLY A 72 -4.45 10.25 15.79
C GLY A 72 -3.00 10.09 16.22
N ASP A 73 -2.78 9.61 17.44
CA ASP A 73 -1.46 9.66 18.08
C ASP A 73 -0.36 8.82 17.46
N ASN A 74 -0.69 7.91 16.53
CA ASN A 74 0.26 7.16 15.69
C ASN A 74 -0.42 6.58 14.44
N ARG A 75 -1.41 7.29 13.88
CA ARG A 75 -2.17 6.81 12.72
C ARG A 75 -2.06 7.78 11.57
N PHE A 76 -1.78 7.24 10.39
CA PHE A 76 -1.74 7.98 9.14
C PHE A 76 -2.86 7.50 8.22
N ALA A 77 -3.53 8.44 7.56
CA ALA A 77 -4.49 8.16 6.51
C ALA A 77 -3.96 8.74 5.19
N LEU A 78 -4.09 7.96 4.12
CA LEU A 78 -3.72 8.40 2.79
C LEU A 78 -4.76 9.39 2.24
N PHE A 79 -4.30 10.41 1.52
CA PHE A 79 -5.19 11.24 0.71
C PHE A 79 -5.79 10.45 -0.46
N ARG A 80 -6.83 10.99 -1.11
CA ARG A 80 -7.53 10.31 -2.20
C ARG A 80 -6.67 10.17 -3.47
N HIS A 81 -5.73 11.08 -3.68
CA HIS A 81 -4.81 11.06 -4.82
C HIS A 81 -3.52 10.28 -4.55
N ALA A 82 -3.22 9.97 -3.28
CA ALA A 82 -1.98 9.31 -2.89
C ALA A 82 -1.82 7.94 -3.56
N VAL A 83 -0.67 7.72 -4.21
CA VAL A 83 -0.27 6.45 -4.80
C VAL A 83 1.12 6.06 -4.31
N PRO A 84 1.45 4.76 -4.19
CA PRO A 84 2.79 4.36 -3.84
C PRO A 84 3.73 4.84 -4.95
N SER A 85 4.70 5.68 -4.59
CA SER A 85 5.63 6.29 -5.54
C SER A 85 7.06 5.80 -5.32
N VAL A 86 7.31 5.01 -4.28
CA VAL A 86 8.67 4.63 -3.89
C VAL A 86 8.96 3.17 -4.24
N ASN A 87 9.54 2.97 -5.43
CA ASN A 87 10.50 1.90 -5.67
C ASN A 87 11.77 2.25 -4.86
N ILE A 88 11.85 1.80 -3.60
CA ILE A 88 13.06 1.94 -2.78
C ILE A 88 14.14 0.98 -3.31
N TYR A 89 14.76 1.35 -4.42
CA TYR A 89 15.99 0.73 -4.92
C TYR A 89 17.00 1.80 -5.34
N GLU A 90 17.18 2.83 -4.52
CA GLU A 90 18.34 3.71 -4.59
C GLU A 90 18.68 4.21 -3.18
N ILE A 91 19.39 3.39 -2.39
CA ILE A 91 20.55 3.77 -1.56
C ILE A 91 21.40 2.51 -1.36
#